data_AF-A0A1G0C578-F1
#
_entry.id   AF-A0A1G0C578-F1
#
_cell.length_a   1.000
_cell.length_b   1.000
_cell.length_c   1.000
_cell.angle_alpha   90.00
_cell.angle_beta   90.00
_cell.angle_gamma   90.00
#
_symmetry.space_group_name_H-M   'P 1'
#
loop_
_entity.id
_entity.type
_entity.pdbx_description
1 polymer ?
#
loop_
_entity_poly.entity_id
_entity_poly.type
_entity_poly.pdbx_seq_one_letter_code
_entity_poly.pdbx_strand_id
1 'polypeptide(L)'
;MKKVTLIVCLLASAHLTFGQLAQTLIQQKSDCAAVTQRIMEQTFSVERQLELENSPEDLARLNYLCAQSYEFEKGQTILRSQKALFNIETYKHLRRVDQRITVYDEHSGLSVILYSWNEVETALSDLKASYQLISSK
;
A
#
# COMPACT_ATOMS: atom_id res chain seq x y z
N MET A 1 45.77 -15.94 28.17
CA MET A 1 45.04 -14.78 27.64
C MET A 1 44.84 -14.94 26.14
N LYS A 2 43.72 -14.44 25.60
CA LYS A 2 43.29 -14.41 24.19
C LYS A 2 42.67 -15.72 23.69
N LYS A 3 41.34 -15.71 23.46
CA LYS A 3 40.58 -16.44 22.40
C LYS A 3 39.08 -16.63 22.69
N VAL A 4 38.43 -15.85 23.57
CA VAL A 4 36.97 -16.01 23.82
C VAL A 4 36.14 -14.75 23.49
N THR A 5 36.76 -13.66 23.03
CA THR A 5 36.09 -12.36 22.90
C THR A 5 35.77 -11.93 21.47
N LEU A 6 35.54 -12.86 20.53
CA LEU A 6 35.28 -12.50 19.12
C LEU A 6 34.00 -13.09 18.50
N ILE A 7 33.19 -13.85 19.26
CA ILE A 7 31.97 -14.48 18.70
C ILE A 7 30.68 -13.76 19.15
N VAL A 8 30.74 -12.93 20.21
CA VAL A 8 29.54 -12.22 20.72
C VAL A 8 29.19 -10.96 19.91
N CYS A 9 30.17 -10.31 19.25
CA CYS A 9 29.90 -9.09 18.46
C CYS A 9 29.24 -9.35 17.09
N LEU A 10 29.40 -10.54 16.50
CA LEU A 10 28.80 -10.87 15.19
C LEU A 10 27.33 -11.28 15.28
N LEU A 11 26.87 -11.75 16.44
CA LEU A 11 25.47 -12.10 16.68
C LEU A 11 24.63 -10.87 17.04
N ALA A 12 25.23 -9.85 17.68
CA ALA A 12 24.52 -8.61 18.04
C ALA A 12 24.18 -7.73 16.81
N SER A 13 25.01 -7.76 15.76
CA SER A 13 24.78 -6.97 14.54
C SER A 13 23.66 -7.52 13.64
N ALA A 14 23.34 -8.82 13.73
CA ALA A 14 22.25 -9.42 12.95
C ALA A 14 20.85 -9.10 13.52
N HIS A 15 20.76 -8.86 14.83
CA HIS A 15 19.49 -8.53 15.50
C HIS A 15 19.09 -7.05 15.34
N LEU A 16 20.07 -6.15 15.23
CA LEU A 16 19.82 -4.72 15.00
C LEU A 16 19.27 -4.43 13.59
N THR A 17 19.79 -5.12 12.57
CA THR A 17 19.30 -4.97 11.20
C THR A 17 17.88 -5.53 11.02
N PHE A 18 17.52 -6.60 11.73
CA PHE A 18 16.19 -7.20 11.64
C PHE A 18 15.12 -6.36 12.35
N GLY A 19 15.45 -5.80 13.53
CA GLY A 19 14.57 -4.88 14.25
C GLY A 19 14.32 -3.57 13.49
N GLN A 20 15.37 -3.02 12.85
CA GLN A 20 15.23 -1.81 12.04
C GLN A 20 14.47 -2.05 10.73
N LEU A 21 14.67 -3.18 10.03
CA LEU A 21 13.89 -3.55 8.83
C LEU A 21 12.42 -3.81 9.16
N ALA A 22 12.13 -4.51 10.26
CA ALA A 22 10.78 -4.73 10.73
C ALA A 22 10.12 -3.41 11.15
N GLN A 23 10.81 -2.54 11.90
CA GLN A 23 10.29 -1.21 12.25
C GLN A 23 10.09 -0.31 11.04
N THR A 24 11.03 -0.25 10.09
CA THR A 24 10.84 0.57 8.86
C THR A 24 9.71 0.03 7.98
N LEU A 25 9.50 -1.28 7.91
CA LEU A 25 8.35 -1.86 7.21
C LEU A 25 7.03 -1.66 7.97
N ILE A 26 7.02 -1.74 9.31
CA ILE A 26 5.85 -1.44 10.14
C ILE A 26 5.49 0.05 10.01
N GLN A 27 6.48 0.95 10.00
CA GLN A 27 6.26 2.39 9.78
C GLN A 27 5.81 2.68 8.34
N GLN A 28 6.30 1.97 7.33
CA GLN A 28 5.78 2.08 5.96
C GLN A 28 4.36 1.50 5.78
N LYS A 29 3.90 0.63 6.68
CA LYS A 29 2.65 -0.14 6.56
C LYS A 29 1.53 0.27 7.52
N SER A 30 1.84 1.05 8.57
CA SER A 30 0.87 1.54 9.57
C SER A 30 0.34 2.94 9.26
N ASP A 31 0.98 3.69 8.37
CA ASP A 31 0.49 5.00 7.99
C ASP A 31 -0.50 4.82 6.84
N CYS A 32 -1.79 4.87 7.15
CA CYS A 32 -2.83 5.00 6.14
C CYS A 32 -2.44 6.20 5.26
N ALA A 33 -2.15 5.96 3.98
CA ALA A 33 -1.74 7.05 3.11
C ALA A 33 -2.83 8.11 3.11
N ALA A 34 -2.47 9.39 3.11
CA ALA A 34 -3.45 10.48 3.19
C ALA A 34 -4.57 10.38 2.12
N VAL A 35 -4.24 9.81 0.96
CA VAL A 35 -5.24 9.51 -0.10
C VAL A 35 -6.23 8.43 0.33
N THR A 36 -5.76 7.37 0.99
CA THR A 36 -6.55 6.25 1.50
C THR A 36 -7.48 6.72 2.61
N GLN A 37 -6.96 7.49 3.58
CA GLN A 37 -7.75 8.05 4.67
C GLN A 37 -8.88 8.95 4.13
N ARG A 38 -8.55 9.87 3.22
CA ARG A 38 -9.56 10.73 2.56
C ARG A 38 -10.63 9.89 1.85
N ILE A 39 -10.23 8.86 1.10
CA ILE A 39 -11.18 7.99 0.40
C ILE A 39 -12.09 7.27 1.42
N MET A 40 -11.53 6.80 2.54
CA MET A 40 -12.32 6.18 3.61
C MET A 40 -13.38 7.13 4.17
N GLU A 41 -12.98 8.35 4.55
CA GLU A 41 -13.85 9.39 5.09
C GLU A 41 -14.97 9.80 4.11
N GLN A 42 -14.68 9.79 2.80
CA GLN A 42 -15.61 10.21 1.75
C GLN A 42 -16.55 9.09 1.28
N THR A 43 -16.16 7.83 1.42
CA THR A 43 -16.81 6.70 0.73
C THR A 43 -17.46 5.70 1.68
N PHE A 44 -16.88 5.46 2.86
CA PHE A 44 -17.33 4.39 3.76
C PHE A 44 -18.10 4.94 4.97
N SER A 45 -19.03 4.14 5.51
CA SER A 45 -19.69 4.47 6.78
C SER A 45 -18.69 4.39 7.94
N VAL A 46 -19.02 5.04 9.06
CA VAL A 46 -18.17 5.06 10.26
C VAL A 46 -17.91 3.63 10.78
N GLU A 47 -18.91 2.76 10.74
CA GLU A 47 -18.77 1.36 11.17
C GLU A 47 -17.75 0.63 10.32
N ARG A 48 -17.81 0.82 8.99
CA ARG A 48 -16.86 0.18 8.08
C ARG A 48 -15.45 0.76 8.22
N GLN A 49 -15.32 2.04 8.51
CA GLN A 49 -14.03 2.66 8.82
C GLN A 49 -13.41 2.01 10.06
N LEU A 50 -14.19 1.83 11.13
CA LEU A 50 -13.74 1.15 12.35
C LEU A 50 -13.35 -0.31 12.09
N GLU A 51 -14.11 -1.05 11.27
CA GLU A 51 -13.75 -2.42 10.88
C GLU A 51 -12.39 -2.47 10.15
N LEU A 52 -12.16 -1.54 9.22
CA LEU A 52 -10.90 -1.43 8.48
C LEU A 52 -9.73 -1.07 9.42
N GLU A 53 -9.93 -0.14 10.34
CA GLU A 53 -8.92 0.25 11.33
C GLU A 53 -8.55 -0.89 12.29
N ASN A 54 -9.51 -1.75 12.60
CA ASN A 54 -9.30 -2.94 13.44
C ASN A 54 -8.72 -4.14 12.68
N SER A 55 -8.59 -4.05 11.35
CA SER A 55 -8.05 -5.11 10.49
C SER A 55 -6.84 -4.60 9.68
N PRO A 56 -5.60 -4.76 10.21
CA PRO A 56 -4.39 -4.29 9.53
C PRO A 56 -4.20 -4.86 8.12
N GLU A 57 -4.64 -6.10 7.87
CA GLU A 57 -4.57 -6.74 6.53
C GLU A 57 -5.53 -6.06 5.55
N ASP A 58 -6.78 -5.79 5.95
CA ASP A 58 -7.76 -5.12 5.10
C ASP A 58 -7.38 -3.65 4.85
N LEU A 59 -6.87 -2.97 5.86
CA LEU A 59 -6.38 -1.60 5.73
C LEU A 59 -5.18 -1.52 4.77
N ALA A 60 -4.24 -2.46 4.86
CA ALA A 60 -3.10 -2.51 3.96
C ALA A 60 -3.52 -2.81 2.50
N ARG A 61 -4.50 -3.71 2.31
CA ARG A 61 -5.10 -3.98 1.01
C ARG A 61 -5.76 -2.72 0.43
N LEU A 62 -6.56 -2.03 1.23
CA LEU A 62 -7.22 -0.79 0.81
C LEU A 62 -6.18 0.29 0.47
N ASN A 63 -5.14 0.42 1.30
CA ASN A 63 -4.06 1.37 1.06
C ASN A 63 -3.34 1.11 -0.27
N TYR A 64 -3.07 -0.16 -0.59
CA TYR A 64 -2.51 -0.55 -1.89
C TYR A 64 -3.44 -0.15 -3.04
N LEU A 65 -4.74 -0.41 -2.93
CA LEU A 65 -5.72 -0.01 -3.94
C LEU A 65 -5.72 1.51 -4.13
N CYS A 66 -5.81 2.28 -3.04
CA CYS A 66 -5.94 3.75 -3.06
C CYS A 66 -4.67 4.52 -3.43
N ALA A 67 -3.49 3.93 -3.24
CA ALA A 67 -2.22 4.65 -3.42
C ALA A 67 -1.28 4.06 -4.47
N GLN A 68 -1.44 2.79 -4.83
CA GLN A 68 -0.42 2.06 -5.61
C GLN A 68 -0.96 1.28 -6.81
N SER A 69 -2.27 1.06 -6.89
CA SER A 69 -2.89 0.23 -7.95
C SER A 69 -3.22 0.97 -9.25
N TYR A 70 -2.68 2.16 -9.44
CA TYR A 70 -2.86 2.99 -10.62
C TYR A 70 -1.68 3.94 -10.79
N GLU A 71 -1.54 4.50 -11.99
CA GLU A 71 -0.62 5.59 -12.27
C GLU A 71 -1.32 6.66 -13.11
N PHE A 72 -0.88 7.90 -12.99
CA PHE A 72 -1.34 8.96 -13.88
C PHE A 72 -0.62 8.83 -15.23
N GLU A 73 -1.37 8.95 -16.33
CA GLU A 73 -0.82 8.94 -17.70
C GLU A 73 0.37 9.91 -17.86
N LYS A 74 1.38 9.48 -18.61
CA LYS A 74 2.61 10.27 -18.81
C LYS A 74 2.34 11.51 -19.66
N GLY A 75 3.05 12.59 -19.35
CA GLY A 75 2.99 13.84 -20.13
C GLY A 75 1.91 14.81 -19.71
N GLN A 76 1.06 14.47 -18.74
CA GLN A 76 0.11 15.41 -18.14
C GLN A 76 0.75 16.18 -16.97
N THR A 77 0.45 17.48 -16.86
CA THR A 77 0.77 18.27 -15.67
C THR A 77 -0.27 17.99 -14.60
N ILE A 78 0.17 17.52 -13.43
CA ILE A 78 -0.73 17.11 -12.35
C ILE A 78 -0.64 18.10 -11.21
N LEU A 79 -1.73 18.80 -10.91
CA LEU A 79 -1.81 19.62 -9.71
C LEU A 79 -2.13 18.77 -8.49
N ARG A 80 -1.60 19.17 -7.32
CA ARG A 80 -1.90 18.51 -6.04
C ARG A 80 -3.41 18.52 -5.73
N SER A 81 -4.10 19.61 -6.09
CA SER A 81 -5.55 19.74 -5.93
C SER A 81 -6.32 18.73 -6.77
N GLN A 82 -5.93 18.53 -8.04
CA GLN A 82 -6.56 17.52 -8.91
C GLN A 82 -6.34 16.11 -8.37
N LYS A 83 -5.11 15.78 -7.96
CA LYS A 83 -4.79 14.48 -7.36
C LYS A 83 -5.62 14.19 -6.10
N ALA A 84 -5.96 15.23 -5.32
CA ALA A 84 -6.81 15.09 -4.14
C ALA A 84 -8.28 14.82 -4.47
N LEU A 85 -8.74 15.06 -5.70
CA LEU A 85 -10.11 14.78 -6.13
C LEU A 85 -10.28 13.34 -6.63
N PHE A 86 -9.23 12.72 -7.16
CA PHE A 86 -9.31 11.38 -7.74
C PHE A 86 -9.66 10.32 -6.69
N ASN A 87 -10.71 9.52 -6.92
CA ASN A 87 -11.10 8.40 -6.07
C ASN A 87 -11.05 7.09 -6.86
N ILE A 88 -10.17 6.16 -6.46
CA ILE A 88 -9.99 4.89 -7.18
C ILE A 88 -11.22 3.98 -7.09
N GLU A 89 -12.00 4.05 -6.00
CA GLU A 89 -13.13 3.14 -5.79
C GLU A 89 -14.23 3.38 -6.84
N THR A 90 -14.37 4.62 -7.32
CA THR A 90 -15.26 4.96 -8.43
C THR A 90 -14.99 4.13 -9.68
N TYR A 91 -13.71 3.79 -9.94
CA TYR A 91 -13.28 3.16 -11.19
C TYR A 91 -12.94 1.67 -11.07
N LYS A 92 -13.09 1.08 -9.88
CA LYS A 92 -12.77 -0.31 -9.60
C LYS A 92 -13.47 -1.30 -10.54
N HIS A 93 -14.73 -1.01 -10.89
CA HIS A 93 -15.56 -1.84 -11.77
C HIS A 93 -15.11 -1.85 -13.24
N LEU A 94 -14.27 -0.90 -13.65
CA LEU A 94 -13.78 -0.83 -15.03
C LEU A 94 -12.56 -1.73 -15.27
N ARG A 95 -11.85 -2.14 -14.22
CA ARG A 95 -10.61 -2.94 -14.33
C ARG A 95 -10.82 -4.23 -15.10
N ARG A 96 -9.82 -4.59 -15.90
CA ARG A 96 -9.77 -5.85 -16.66
C ARG A 96 -8.83 -6.83 -15.98
N VAL A 97 -9.03 -8.13 -16.26
CA VAL A 97 -8.25 -9.21 -15.63
C VAL A 97 -6.76 -9.11 -16.00
N ASP A 98 -6.46 -8.99 -17.29
CA ASP A 98 -5.09 -9.07 -17.83
C ASP A 98 -4.62 -7.79 -18.52
N GLN A 99 -5.39 -6.71 -18.43
CA GLN A 99 -5.11 -5.50 -19.20
C GLN A 99 -5.23 -4.25 -18.34
N ARG A 100 -4.20 -3.39 -18.44
CA ARG A 100 -4.27 -2.02 -17.93
C ARG A 100 -5.23 -1.20 -18.78
N ILE A 101 -6.02 -0.34 -18.15
CA ILE A 101 -6.96 0.52 -18.85
C ILE A 101 -6.70 1.98 -18.52
N THR A 102 -6.81 2.85 -19.53
CA THR A 102 -6.79 4.29 -19.32
C THR A 102 -8.21 4.79 -19.15
N VAL A 103 -8.46 5.57 -18.11
CA VAL A 103 -9.73 6.23 -17.81
C VAL A 103 -9.50 7.72 -17.64
N TYR A 104 -10.42 8.53 -18.13
CA TYR A 104 -10.43 9.97 -17.86
C TYR A 104 -11.40 10.24 -16.72
N ASP A 105 -10.89 10.76 -15.59
CA ASP A 105 -11.70 11.14 -14.44
C ASP A 105 -12.15 12.59 -14.60
N GLU A 106 -13.43 12.79 -14.92
CA GLU A 106 -13.98 14.14 -15.13
C GLU A 106 -13.92 15.02 -13.87
N HIS A 107 -13.87 14.42 -12.67
CA HIS A 107 -13.86 15.17 -11.42
C HIS A 107 -12.50 15.77 -11.11
N SER A 108 -11.41 15.04 -11.30
CA SER A 108 -10.05 15.57 -11.18
C SER A 108 -9.52 16.20 -12.48
N GLY A 109 -10.11 15.88 -13.62
CA GLY A 109 -9.61 16.22 -14.96
C GLY A 109 -8.31 15.49 -15.31
N LEU A 110 -8.06 14.32 -14.71
CA LEU A 110 -6.83 13.54 -14.90
C LEU A 110 -7.09 12.27 -15.72
N SER A 111 -6.12 11.92 -16.56
CA SER A 111 -6.07 10.64 -17.24
C SER A 111 -5.30 9.64 -16.38
N VAL A 112 -5.91 8.51 -16.06
CA VAL A 112 -5.39 7.53 -15.10
C VAL A 112 -5.34 6.15 -15.73
N ILE A 113 -4.19 5.49 -15.59
CA ILE A 113 -3.99 4.11 -15.99
C ILE A 113 -4.26 3.24 -14.77
N LEU A 114 -5.33 2.44 -14.82
CA LEU A 114 -5.65 1.44 -13.83
C LEU A 114 -4.89 0.15 -14.14
N TYR A 115 -4.21 -0.40 -13.14
CA TYR A 115 -3.58 -1.71 -13.29
C TYR A 115 -4.60 -2.83 -13.46
N SER A 116 -4.20 -3.91 -14.12
CA SER A 116 -5.04 -5.10 -14.28
C SER A 116 -5.31 -5.78 -12.94
N TRP A 117 -6.35 -6.61 -12.86
CA TRP A 117 -6.61 -7.38 -11.64
C TRP A 117 -5.45 -8.34 -11.34
N ASN A 118 -4.83 -8.96 -12.33
CA ASN A 118 -3.70 -9.86 -12.11
C ASN A 118 -2.49 -9.15 -11.51
N GLU A 119 -2.18 -7.93 -11.95
CA GLU A 119 -1.12 -7.12 -11.33
C GLU A 119 -1.45 -6.77 -9.87
N VAL A 120 -2.70 -6.43 -9.60
CA VAL A 120 -3.17 -6.13 -8.24
C VAL A 120 -3.10 -7.38 -7.35
N GLU A 121 -3.59 -8.52 -7.82
CA GLU A 121 -3.59 -9.78 -7.07
C GLU A 121 -2.18 -10.30 -6.81
N THR A 122 -1.27 -10.15 -7.76
CA THR A 122 0.15 -10.48 -7.57
C THR A 122 0.74 -9.66 -6.43
N ALA A 123 0.58 -8.33 -6.49
CA ALA A 123 1.11 -7.45 -5.44
C ALA A 123 0.44 -7.67 -4.07
N LEU A 124 -0.87 -7.95 -4.03
CA LEU A 124 -1.57 -8.27 -2.80
C LEU A 124 -1.13 -9.64 -2.23
N SER A 125 -0.80 -10.60 -3.09
CA SER A 125 -0.26 -11.90 -2.67
C SER A 125 1.12 -11.74 -2.05
N ASP A 126 1.99 -10.94 -2.66
CA ASP A 126 3.30 -10.59 -2.12
C ASP A 126 3.20 -9.82 -0.78
N LEU A 127 2.22 -8.90 -0.70
CA LEU A 127 1.89 -8.20 0.52
C LEU A 127 1.48 -9.19 1.62
N LYS A 128 0.56 -10.12 1.32
CA LYS A 128 0.08 -11.14 2.25
C LYS A 128 1.17 -12.09 2.71
N ALA A 129 2.01 -12.57 1.78
CA ALA A 129 3.15 -13.43 2.10
C ALA A 129 4.11 -12.72 3.08
N SER A 130 4.31 -11.42 2.90
CA SER A 130 5.10 -10.59 3.83
C SER A 130 4.51 -10.54 5.24
N TYR A 131 3.19 -10.60 5.40
CA TYR A 131 2.53 -10.65 6.72
C TYR A 131 2.67 -12.04 7.38
N GLN A 132 2.50 -13.12 6.63
CA GLN A 132 2.58 -14.49 7.16
C GLN A 132 3.99 -14.83 7.68
N LEU A 133 5.04 -14.33 7.03
CA LEU A 133 6.43 -14.49 7.49
C LEU A 133 6.71 -13.80 8.83
N ILE A 134 5.90 -12.80 9.20
CA ILE A 134 6.06 -12.03 10.44
C ILE A 134 5.23 -12.66 11.56
N SER A 135 4.01 -13.14 11.28
CA SER A 135 3.13 -13.73 12.32
C SER A 135 3.50 -15.17 12.70
N SER A 136 4.35 -15.84 11.92
CA SER A 136 4.80 -17.23 12.14
C SER A 136 6.08 -17.33 12.99
N LYS A 137 6.49 -16.23 13.62
CA LYS A 137 7.62 -16.14 14.55
C LYS A 137 7.18 -15.56 15.88
#